data_AF-A0A3A4WJD8-F1
#
_entry.id   AF-A0A3A4WJD8-F1
#
_cell.length_a   1.000
_cell.length_b   1.000
_cell.length_c   1.000
_cell.angle_alpha   90.00
_cell.angle_beta   90.00
_cell.angle_gamma   90.00
#
_symmetry.space_group_name_H-M   'P 1'
#
loop_
_entity.id
_entity.type
_entity.pdbx_description
1 polymer ?
#
loop_
_entity_poly.entity_id
_entity_poly.type
_entity_poly.pdbx_seq_one_letter_code
_entity_poly.pdbx_strand_id
1 'polypeptide(L)'
;MFHEPHRLAIVSALLSAPAGLSFGELREGCDLTDGNLSRHLKALEDAGAVRIEKSFVDKRPRTTVFLSEEGRDRFLEYLDALEAVLKEAAARLSTGKEKAGREQARVRPKLACT
;
A
#
# COMPACT_ATOMS: atom_id res chain seq x y z
N MET A 1 9.86 -4.56 2.33
CA MET A 1 8.86 -5.00 3.31
C MET A 1 7.44 -4.69 2.85
N PHE A 2 7.04 -3.41 2.75
CA PHE A 2 5.65 -3.00 2.48
C PHE A 2 5.18 -3.02 1.02
N HIS A 3 6.06 -3.33 0.06
CA HIS A 3 5.74 -3.40 -1.38
C HIS A 3 4.79 -4.55 -1.78
N GLU A 4 4.52 -5.48 -0.87
CA GLU A 4 3.63 -6.59 -1.16
C GLU A 4 2.20 -6.17 -0.79
N PRO A 5 1.21 -6.36 -1.70
CA PRO A 5 -0.11 -5.76 -1.55
C PRO A 5 -0.84 -6.11 -0.25
N HIS A 6 -0.74 -7.35 0.21
CA HIS A 6 -1.44 -7.78 1.42
C HIS A 6 -0.80 -7.18 2.67
N ARG A 7 0.53 -7.07 2.74
CA ARG A 7 1.20 -6.36 3.84
C ARG A 7 0.85 -4.87 3.87
N LEU A 8 0.75 -4.24 2.70
CA LEU A 8 0.28 -2.85 2.59
C LEU A 8 -1.14 -2.71 3.17
N ALA A 9 -2.05 -3.61 2.79
CA ALA A 9 -3.43 -3.63 3.28
C ALA A 9 -3.52 -3.84 4.80
N ILE A 10 -2.80 -4.83 5.34
CA ILE A 10 -2.77 -5.13 6.79
C ILE A 10 -2.27 -3.92 7.58
N VAL A 11 -1.14 -3.32 7.18
CA VAL A 11 -0.54 -2.19 7.91
C VAL A 11 -1.41 -0.95 7.79
N SER A 12 -2.04 -0.71 6.64
CA SER A 12 -3.02 0.37 6.45
C SER A 12 -4.23 0.23 7.37
N ALA A 13 -4.79 -0.98 7.50
CA ALA A 13 -5.89 -1.26 8.42
C ALA A 13 -5.50 -0.98 9.88
N LEU A 14 -4.31 -1.43 10.29
CA LEU A 14 -3.79 -1.21 11.64
C LEU A 14 -3.49 0.26 11.93
N LEU A 15 -3.09 1.05 10.93
CA LEU A 15 -2.81 2.49 11.09
C LEU A 15 -4.06 3.26 11.58
N SER A 16 -5.25 2.80 11.19
CA SER A 16 -6.53 3.40 11.58
C SER A 16 -7.09 2.85 12.91
N ALA A 17 -6.43 1.86 13.52
CA ALA A 17 -6.90 1.18 14.72
C ALA A 17 -5.80 1.13 15.82
N PRO A 18 -5.61 2.21 16.59
CA PRO A 18 -4.59 2.27 17.65
C PRO A 18 -4.76 1.19 18.73
N ALA A 19 -5.99 0.73 18.97
CA ALA A 19 -6.31 -0.35 19.90
C ALA A 19 -5.98 -1.75 19.35
N GLY A 20 -5.40 -1.84 18.15
CA GLY A 20 -5.15 -3.08 17.45
C GLY A 20 -6.41 -3.66 16.80
N LEU A 21 -6.20 -4.69 15.98
CA LEU A 21 -7.25 -5.46 15.34
C LEU A 21 -7.05 -6.94 15.64
N SER A 22 -8.15 -7.67 15.83
CA SER A 22 -8.08 -9.12 15.96
C SER A 22 -7.67 -9.78 14.65
N PHE A 23 -7.16 -11.01 14.75
CA PHE A 23 -6.85 -11.82 13.57
C PHE A 23 -8.07 -11.97 12.63
N GLY A 24 -9.27 -12.15 13.20
CA GLY A 24 -10.51 -12.25 12.42
C GLY A 24 -10.86 -10.96 11.69
N GLU A 25 -10.73 -9.82 12.35
CA GLU A 25 -10.96 -8.50 11.73
C GLU A 25 -9.99 -8.23 10.59
N LEU A 26 -8.70 -8.55 10.76
CA LEU A 26 -7.71 -8.42 9.68
C LEU A 26 -7.98 -9.37 8.52
N ARG A 27 -8.37 -10.61 8.82
CA ARG A 27 -8.70 -11.62 7.81
C ARG A 27 -9.84 -11.14 6.92
N GLU A 28 -10.91 -10.66 7.54
CA GLU A 28 -12.11 -10.19 6.84
C GLU A 28 -11.86 -8.84 6.15
N GLY A 29 -11.24 -7.89 6.85
CA GLY A 29 -10.97 -6.54 6.33
C GLY A 29 -9.94 -6.49 5.20
N CYS A 30 -9.07 -7.51 5.08
CA CYS A 30 -8.07 -7.60 4.02
C CYS A 30 -8.36 -8.72 2.99
N ASP A 31 -9.50 -9.41 3.08
CA ASP A 31 -9.88 -10.54 2.23
C ASP A 31 -8.77 -11.61 2.10
N LEU A 32 -8.27 -12.07 3.26
CA LEU A 32 -7.16 -13.00 3.36
C LEU A 32 -7.61 -14.37 3.88
N THR A 33 -6.92 -15.42 3.46
CA THR A 33 -7.01 -16.73 4.14
C THR A 33 -6.14 -16.75 5.39
N ASP A 34 -6.49 -17.58 6.37
CA ASP A 34 -5.75 -17.72 7.64
C ASP A 34 -4.26 -18.02 7.43
N GLY A 35 -3.94 -18.89 6.47
CA GLY A 35 -2.56 -19.26 6.14
C GLY A 35 -1.78 -18.09 5.55
N ASN A 36 -2.40 -17.30 4.68
CA ASN A 36 -1.75 -16.14 4.09
C ASN A 36 -1.55 -15.04 5.13
N LEU A 37 -2.59 -14.72 5.90
CA LEU A 37 -2.52 -13.73 6.98
C LEU A 37 -1.44 -14.11 8.00
N SER A 38 -1.37 -15.37 8.44
CA SER A 38 -0.36 -15.84 9.39
C SER A 38 1.08 -15.63 8.87
N ARG A 39 1.32 -15.91 7.58
CA ARG A 39 2.63 -15.70 6.95
C ARG A 39 3.00 -14.22 6.89
N HIS A 40 2.05 -13.36 6.51
CA HIS A 40 2.28 -11.92 6.45
C HIS A 40 2.53 -11.33 7.85
N LEU A 41 1.70 -11.69 8.83
CA LEU A 41 1.87 -11.26 10.22
C LEU A 41 3.20 -11.70 10.80
N LYS A 42 3.65 -12.93 10.51
CA LYS A 42 4.95 -13.40 10.97
C LYS A 42 6.10 -12.56 10.40
N ALA A 43 6.07 -12.29 9.10
CA ALA A 43 7.08 -11.44 8.46
C ALA A 43 7.06 -9.99 8.98
N LEU A 44 5.88 -9.46 9.30
CA LEU A 44 5.74 -8.12 9.88
C LEU A 44 6.26 -8.07 11.32
N GLU A 45 6.00 -9.11 12.12
CA GLU A 45 6.47 -9.25 13.50
C GLU A 45 8.00 -9.42 13.54
N ASP A 46 8.56 -10.28 12.70
CA ASP A 46 10.02 -10.51 12.63
C ASP A 46 10.80 -9.25 12.23
N ALA A 47 10.17 -8.36 11.46
CA ALA A 47 10.73 -7.07 11.09
C ALA A 47 10.41 -5.95 12.11
N GLY A 48 9.74 -6.26 13.22
CA GLY A 48 9.40 -5.32 14.28
C GLY A 48 8.31 -4.30 13.92
N ALA A 49 7.59 -4.47 12.81
CA ALA A 49 6.56 -3.50 12.41
C ALA A 49 5.23 -3.73 13.13
N VAL A 50 4.98 -4.93 13.62
CA VAL A 50 3.78 -5.23 14.42
C VAL A 50 4.16 -5.98 15.68
N ARG A 51 3.34 -5.85 16.71
CA ARG A 51 3.34 -6.72 17.88
C ARG A 51 2.06 -7.56 17.89
N ILE A 52 2.19 -8.83 18.26
CA ILE A 52 1.07 -9.77 18.33
C ILE A 52 0.86 -10.16 19.79
N GLU A 53 -0.35 -9.95 20.30
CA GLU A 53 -0.74 -10.35 21.65
C GLU A 53 -1.80 -11.45 21.60
N LYS A 54 -1.58 -12.48 22.42
CA LYS A 54 -2.52 -13.58 22.59
C LYS A 54 -3.12 -13.50 23.98
N SER A 55 -4.44 -13.38 24.05
CA SER A 55 -5.20 -13.33 25.29
C SER A 55 -6.33 -14.36 25.27
N PHE A 56 -6.96 -14.58 26.41
CA PHE A 56 -8.22 -15.32 26.48
C PHE A 56 -9.36 -14.35 26.76
N VAL A 57 -10.37 -14.33 25.89
CA VAL A 57 -11.62 -13.59 26.08
C VAL A 57 -12.74 -14.62 26.11
N ASP A 58 -13.52 -14.66 27.18
CA ASP A 58 -14.61 -15.63 27.38
C ASP A 58 -14.18 -17.10 27.18
N LYS A 59 -13.01 -17.47 27.74
CA LYS A 59 -12.38 -18.80 27.62
C LYS A 59 -11.99 -19.19 26.19
N ARG A 60 -11.98 -18.24 25.23
CA ARG A 60 -11.53 -18.46 23.86
C ARG A 60 -10.23 -17.70 23.60
N PRO A 61 -9.23 -18.32 22.94
CA PRO A 61 -8.01 -17.63 22.56
C PRO A 61 -8.34 -16.53 21.53
N ARG A 62 -7.82 -15.33 21.75
CA ARG A 62 -7.92 -14.19 20.85
C ARG A 62 -6.52 -13.66 20.56
N THR A 63 -6.21 -13.51 19.28
CA THR A 63 -5.00 -12.87 18.81
C THR A 63 -5.33 -11.45 18.38
N THR A 64 -4.66 -10.46 18.97
CA THR A 64 -4.78 -9.04 18.63
C THR A 64 -3.43 -8.57 18.09
N VAL A 65 -3.46 -7.86 16.97
CA VAL A 65 -2.28 -7.35 16.28
C VAL A 65 -2.28 -5.83 16.40
N PHE A 66 -1.13 -5.26 16.68
CA PHE A 66 -0.96 -3.82 16.81
C PHE A 66 0.20 -3.36 15.94
N LEU A 67 0.05 -2.19 15.33
CA LEU A 67 1.15 -1.49 14.67
C LEU A 67 2.12 -0.97 15.73
N SER A 68 3.41 -1.23 15.58
CA SER A 68 4.44 -0.63 16.44
C SER A 68 4.72 0.81 16.02
N GLU A 69 5.32 1.60 16.90
CA GLU A 69 5.76 2.96 16.58
C GLU A 69 6.79 2.96 15.43
N GLU A 70 7.82 2.10 15.53
CA GLU A 70 8.81 1.91 14.46
C GLU A 70 8.17 1.40 13.15
N GLY A 71 7.15 0.55 13.24
CA GLY A 71 6.38 0.07 12.09
C GLY A 71 5.59 1.18 11.42
N ARG A 72 4.98 2.06 12.22
CA ARG A 72 4.24 3.24 11.75
C ARG A 72 5.16 4.20 11.02
N ASP A 73 6.30 4.56 11.61
CA ASP A 73 7.22 5.53 11.02
C ASP A 73 7.79 5.03 9.69
N ARG A 74 8.28 3.79 9.66
CA ARG A 74 8.78 3.15 8.43
C ARG A 74 7.69 3.02 7.36
N PHE A 75 6.43 2.84 7.76
CA PHE A 75 5.33 2.76 6.82
C PHE A 75 5.00 4.13 6.20
N LEU A 76 5.02 5.20 7.01
CA LEU A 76 4.83 6.56 6.50
C LEU A 76 5.95 6.96 5.53
N GLU A 77 7.21 6.67 5.87
CA GLU A 77 8.35 6.88 4.96
C GLU A 77 8.19 6.13 3.63
N TYR A 78 7.68 4.90 3.70
CA TYR A 78 7.38 4.12 2.50
C TYR A 78 6.27 4.74 1.65
N LEU A 79 5.21 5.27 2.28
CA LEU A 79 4.12 5.95 1.56
C LEU A 79 4.61 7.23 0.88
N ASP A 80 5.45 8.01 1.54
CA ASP A 80 6.04 9.23 0.96
C ASP A 80 6.89 8.89 -0.28
N ALA A 81 7.74 7.86 -0.17
CA ALA A 81 8.54 7.39 -1.30
C ALA A 81 7.66 6.88 -2.46
N LEU A 82 6.59 6.14 -2.15
CA LEU A 82 5.66 5.65 -3.15
C LEU A 82 4.93 6.80 -3.85
N GLU A 83 4.46 7.80 -3.09
CA GLU A 83 3.78 8.98 -3.62
C GLU A 83 4.68 9.75 -4.59
N ALA A 84 5.95 9.94 -4.24
CA ALA A 84 6.93 10.59 -5.10
C ALA A 84 7.10 9.86 -6.45
N VAL A 85 7.21 8.53 -6.42
CA VAL A 85 7.31 7.71 -7.63
C VAL A 85 6.05 7.82 -8.50
N LEU A 86 4.87 7.80 -7.88
CA LEU A 86 3.59 7.94 -8.60
C LEU A 86 3.45 9.32 -9.25
N LYS A 87 3.82 10.40 -8.56
CA LYS A 87 3.81 11.77 -9.09
C LYS A 87 4.74 11.91 -10.29
N GLU A 88 5.96 11.40 -10.19
CA GLU A 88 6.93 11.43 -11.29
C GLU A 88 6.44 10.62 -12.51
N ALA A 89 5.89 9.43 -12.29
CA ALA A 89 5.32 8.62 -13.36
C ALA A 89 4.16 9.35 -14.08
N ALA A 90 3.25 9.97 -13.33
CA ALA A 90 2.15 10.76 -13.88
C ALA A 90 2.64 12.00 -14.67
N ALA A 91 3.69 12.68 -14.20
CA ALA A 91 4.32 13.80 -14.90
C ALA A 91 4.93 13.38 -16.26
N ARG A 92 5.56 12.20 -16.32
CA ARG A 92 6.09 11.66 -17.58
C ARG A 92 5.00 11.29 -18.58
N LEU A 93 3.89 10.73 -18.10
CA LEU A 93 2.74 10.40 -18.95
C LEU A 93 2.05 11.66 -19.53
N SER A 94 1.98 12.75 -18.77
CA SER A 94 1.39 14.01 -19.22
C SER A 94 2.27 14.74 -20.25
N THR A 95 3.59 14.78 -20.06
CA THR A 95 4.53 15.38 -21.02
C THR A 95 4.63 14.62 -22.35
N GLY A 96 4.45 13.29 -22.34
CA GLY A 96 4.39 12.48 -23.55
C GLY A 96 3.15 12.75 -24.42
N LYS A 97 2.01 13.08 -23.78
CA LYS A 97 0.74 13.37 -24.46
C LYS A 97 0.79 14.72 -25.21
N GLU A 98 1.49 15.71 -24.67
CA GLU A 98 1.69 17.03 -25.29
C GLU A 98 2.63 16.99 -26.51
N LYS A 99 3.68 16.16 -26.48
CA LYS A 99 4.57 15.98 -27.64
C LYS A 99 3.87 15.25 -28.80
N ALA A 100 3.07 14.23 -28.52
CA ALA A 100 2.29 13.53 -29.54
C ALA A 100 1.26 14.44 -30.24
N GLY A 101 0.65 15.39 -29.50
CA GLY A 101 -0.27 16.37 -30.07
C GLY A 101 0.41 17.46 -30.93
N ARG A 102 1.65 17.86 -30.61
CA ARG A 102 2.41 18.86 -31.39
C ARG A 102 2.99 18.31 -32.69
N GLU A 103 3.38 17.03 -32.73
CA GLU A 103 3.92 16.39 -33.94
C GLU A 103 2.85 16.27 -35.04
N GLN A 104 1.61 15.93 -34.66
CA GLN A 104 0.47 15.80 -35.59
C GLN A 104 -0.02 17.16 -36.14
N ALA A 105 0.16 18.25 -35.41
CA ALA A 105 -0.22 19.59 -35.86
C ALA A 105 0.79 20.21 -36.86
N ARG A 106 1.99 19.64 -37.02
CA ARG A 106 3.07 20.20 -37.85
C ARG A 106 3.06 19.70 -39.30
N VAL A 107 2.26 18.67 -39.63
CA VAL A 107 2.14 18.12 -40.99
C VAL A 107 0.96 18.78 -41.73
N ARG A 108 1.16 20.02 -42.20
CA ARG A 108 0.35 20.59 -43.31
C ARG A 108 1.30 21.09 -44.39
N PRO A 109 1.44 20.41 -45.54
CA PRO A 109 2.04 21.06 -46.69
C PRO A 109 1.02 22.04 -47.29
N LYS A 110 1.44 23.30 -47.41
CA LYS A 110 0.85 24.31 -48.29
C LYS A 110 1.16 23.94 -49.74
N LEU A 111 0.15 23.78 -50.58
CA LEU A 111 0.15 24.19 -52.00
C LEU A 111 -1.34 24.45 -52.36
N ALA A 112 -1.85 25.69 -52.49
CA ALA A 112 -1.59 26.71 -53.52
C ALA A 112 -1.80 26.13 -54.94
N CYS A 113 -3.02 26.25 -55.50
CA CYS A 113 -3.44 27.34 -56.41
C CYS A 113 -2.62 27.38 -57.70
N THR A 114 -3.10 26.75 -58.78
CA THR A 114 -3.48 27.33 -60.09
C THR A 114 -3.91 26.22 -61.04
#